data_AF-A0A9W6WAT5-F1
#
_entry.id   AF-A0A9W6WAT5-F1
#
_cell.length_a   1.000
_cell.length_b   1.000
_cell.length_c   1.000
_cell.angle_alpha   90.00
_cell.angle_beta   90.00
_cell.angle_gamma   90.00
#
_symmetry.space_group_name_H-M   'P 1'
#
loop_
_entity.id
_entity.type
_entity.pdbx_description
1 polymer ?
#
loop_
_entity_poly.entity_id
_entity_poly.type
_entity_poly.pdbx_seq_one_letter_code
_entity_poly.pdbx_strand_id
1 'polypeptide(L)'
;MTAADLGGDIAALLNGMGLGKPDGANLGVLGDRADPGAALRAKYPWVMVKFEKLTRPLEQLEGVPAVIQAYADRWRAVGGQAGEIGGSVTRSLQDLSGLWGSKGASAYETYMTRNAEGLYGLTTGAAAMADIAVATGEVAADIREQIFELAAKAARELIHKIPQWIAERGGMSPTVKVALLAAAAALIAGFLVTVASRIKLLREQLDKFIKLLGNLRRLVDAARDVLRLPEADKTGPTLPPDPDRKPKGTPEPEFGDPNKAWENKALKQLAEDGYDVTQRPPPRANGRKPDADVDGEYWDATVAGTNHNTLRREILDKVGTGPHDIQADRILVVVPPGTSDDALRKAVFHPPIRGLREIKVWRGTGPVEDFYP
;
A
#
# COMPACT_ATOMS: atom_id res chain seq x y z
N MET A 1 -32.55 1.08 11.30
CA MET A 1 -31.37 0.20 11.34
C MET A 1 -31.25 -0.41 12.73
N THR A 2 -30.99 -1.71 12.80
CA THR A 2 -30.84 -2.51 14.02
C THR A 2 -29.38 -2.59 14.46
N ALA A 3 -29.10 -3.11 15.67
CA ALA A 3 -27.74 -3.36 16.15
C ALA A 3 -26.92 -4.26 15.19
N ALA A 4 -27.58 -5.19 14.48
CA ALA A 4 -26.96 -6.02 13.45
C ALA A 4 -26.28 -5.19 12.35
N ASP A 5 -26.85 -4.03 12.02
CA ASP A 5 -26.31 -3.15 10.99
C ASP A 5 -25.05 -2.43 11.48
N LEU A 6 -24.86 -2.22 12.79
CA LEU A 6 -23.67 -1.56 13.33
C LEU A 6 -22.45 -2.47 13.28
N GLY A 7 -22.62 -3.73 13.65
CA GLY A 7 -21.59 -4.75 13.48
C GLY A 7 -21.22 -4.93 11.99
N GLY A 8 -22.21 -4.81 11.10
CA GLY A 8 -21.99 -4.80 9.65
C GLY A 8 -21.18 -3.59 9.18
N ASP A 9 -21.51 -2.38 9.64
CA ASP A 9 -20.79 -1.15 9.27
C ASP A 9 -19.36 -1.14 9.82
N ILE A 10 -19.15 -1.61 11.05
CA ILE A 10 -17.82 -1.78 11.64
C ILE A 10 -17.04 -2.83 10.86
N ALA A 11 -17.64 -3.97 10.51
CA ALA A 11 -16.99 -4.98 9.68
C ALA A 11 -16.69 -4.47 8.26
N ALA A 12 -17.56 -3.65 7.67
CA ALA A 12 -17.36 -3.01 6.38
C ALA A 12 -16.24 -1.96 6.44
N LEU A 13 -16.15 -1.20 7.54
CA LEU A 13 -15.05 -0.30 7.83
C LEU A 13 -13.72 -1.08 7.91
N LEU A 14 -13.69 -2.16 8.71
CA LEU A 14 -12.53 -3.03 8.88
C LEU A 14 -12.10 -3.70 7.56
N ASN A 15 -13.07 -4.14 6.75
CA ASN A 15 -12.81 -4.68 5.41
C ASN A 15 -12.32 -3.61 4.43
N GLY A 16 -12.92 -2.41 4.43
CA GLY A 16 -12.47 -1.27 3.62
C GLY A 16 -11.07 -0.79 3.98
N MET A 17 -10.62 -1.07 5.20
CA MET A 17 -9.25 -0.86 5.69
C MET A 17 -8.31 -2.06 5.44
N GLY A 18 -8.77 -3.11 4.75
CA GLY A 18 -7.95 -4.25 4.32
C GLY A 18 -7.64 -5.31 5.39
N LEU A 19 -8.40 -5.35 6.48
CA LEU A 19 -8.08 -6.19 7.66
C LEU A 19 -8.89 -7.48 7.82
N GLY A 20 -9.94 -7.71 7.04
CA GLY A 20 -10.81 -8.86 7.28
C GLY A 20 -11.53 -8.79 8.65
N LYS A 21 -12.25 -9.86 9.02
CA LYS A 21 -12.87 -9.98 10.35
C LYS A 21 -11.78 -10.12 11.43
N PRO A 22 -11.97 -9.54 12.63
CA PRO A 22 -11.02 -9.73 13.71
C PRO A 22 -11.03 -11.18 14.18
N ASP A 23 -9.87 -11.82 14.15
CA ASP A 23 -9.63 -13.07 14.86
C ASP A 23 -9.46 -12.70 16.34
N GLY A 24 -10.28 -13.30 17.22
CA GLY A 24 -10.47 -12.90 18.63
C GLY A 24 -9.26 -13.02 19.57
N ALA A 25 -8.03 -13.04 19.05
CA ALA A 25 -6.80 -13.30 19.80
C ALA A 25 -6.17 -12.06 20.49
N ASN A 26 -6.60 -10.83 20.18
CA ASN A 26 -6.00 -9.60 20.75
C ASN A 26 -6.94 -8.83 21.70
N LEU A 27 -7.84 -9.52 22.40
CA LEU A 27 -8.84 -8.92 23.30
C LEU A 27 -8.28 -8.69 24.70
N GLY A 28 -7.43 -7.68 24.84
CA GLY A 28 -7.02 -7.16 26.14
C GLY A 28 -7.45 -5.71 26.31
N VAL A 29 -8.09 -5.41 27.45
CA VAL A 29 -8.28 -4.06 28.00
C VAL A 29 -9.50 -3.27 27.49
N LEU A 30 -10.69 -3.72 27.89
CA LEU A 30 -11.65 -2.89 28.63
C LEU A 30 -12.29 -3.84 29.65
N GLY A 31 -11.75 -3.83 30.88
CA GLY A 31 -11.84 -4.90 31.87
C GLY A 31 -13.23 -5.46 32.18
N ASP A 32 -13.23 -6.60 32.88
CA ASP A 32 -14.39 -7.37 33.37
C ASP A 32 -15.42 -6.47 34.09
N ARG A 33 -16.24 -5.76 33.31
CA ARG A 33 -17.31 -4.91 33.82
C ARG A 33 -18.50 -5.83 34.09
N ALA A 34 -19.05 -5.75 35.30
CA ALA A 34 -20.17 -6.59 35.69
C ALA A 34 -21.37 -6.44 34.73
N ASP A 35 -22.03 -7.55 34.38
CA ASP A 35 -23.22 -7.56 33.50
C ASP A 35 -24.29 -6.59 34.05
N PRO A 36 -24.69 -5.54 33.30
CA PRO A 36 -25.69 -4.58 33.76
C PRO A 36 -27.07 -5.22 34.02
N GLY A 37 -27.32 -6.41 33.46
CA GLY A 37 -28.52 -7.20 33.68
C GLY A 37 -28.43 -8.20 34.82
N ALA A 38 -27.30 -8.39 35.50
CA ALA A 38 -27.11 -9.47 36.47
C ALA A 38 -28.14 -9.45 37.61
N ALA A 39 -28.35 -8.29 38.24
CA ALA A 39 -29.32 -8.14 39.32
C ALA A 39 -30.78 -8.29 38.83
N LEU A 40 -31.06 -7.84 37.60
CA LEU A 40 -32.37 -7.99 36.97
C LEU A 40 -32.65 -9.47 36.65
N ARG A 41 -31.65 -10.20 36.14
CA ARG A 41 -31.70 -11.64 35.85
C ARG A 41 -31.97 -12.46 37.11
N ALA A 42 -31.30 -12.13 38.21
CA ALA A 42 -31.47 -12.80 39.49
C ALA A 42 -32.90 -12.64 40.07
N LYS A 43 -33.50 -11.45 39.91
CA LYS A 43 -34.83 -11.15 40.50
C LYS A 43 -35.99 -11.45 39.55
N TYR A 44 -35.81 -11.21 38.26
CA TYR A 44 -36.86 -11.22 37.24
C TYR A 44 -36.37 -11.88 35.94
N PRO A 45 -35.99 -13.17 35.95
CA PRO A 45 -35.42 -13.85 34.78
C PRO A 45 -36.35 -13.83 33.56
N TRP A 46 -37.66 -13.79 33.78
CA TRP A 46 -38.66 -13.71 32.71
C TRP A 46 -38.66 -12.37 31.94
N VAL A 47 -38.05 -11.30 32.48
CA VAL A 47 -37.90 -10.00 31.80
C VAL A 47 -36.65 -9.99 30.90
N MET A 48 -35.68 -10.86 31.16
CA MET A 48 -34.36 -10.79 30.52
C MET A 48 -34.40 -10.90 29.00
N VAL A 49 -35.31 -11.70 28.44
CA VAL A 49 -35.49 -11.80 26.98
C VAL A 49 -35.76 -10.43 26.33
N LYS A 50 -36.42 -9.50 27.04
CA LYS A 50 -36.59 -8.13 26.54
C LYS A 50 -35.37 -7.28 26.80
N PHE A 51 -34.75 -7.44 27.97
CA PHE A 51 -33.58 -6.67 28.38
C PHE A 51 -32.34 -6.95 27.53
N GLU A 52 -32.10 -8.20 27.13
CA GLU A 52 -30.98 -8.61 26.26
C GLU A 52 -30.95 -7.85 24.92
N LYS A 53 -32.11 -7.37 24.45
CA LYS A 53 -32.15 -6.51 23.25
C LYS A 53 -31.40 -5.20 23.43
N LEU A 54 -31.30 -4.70 24.67
CA LEU A 54 -30.60 -3.48 25.04
C LEU A 54 -29.09 -3.70 25.19
N THR A 55 -28.67 -4.89 25.59
CA THR A 55 -27.25 -5.23 25.79
C THR A 55 -26.58 -5.79 24.55
N ARG A 56 -27.34 -6.34 23.58
CA ARG A 56 -26.79 -6.87 22.32
C ARG A 56 -25.84 -5.92 21.57
N PRO A 57 -26.09 -4.60 21.49
CA PRO A 57 -25.11 -3.67 20.90
C PRO A 57 -23.76 -3.63 21.63
N LEU A 58 -23.72 -3.87 22.95
CA LEU A 58 -22.48 -3.91 23.73
C LEU A 58 -21.60 -5.09 23.35
N GLU A 59 -22.21 -6.26 23.14
CA GLU A 59 -21.54 -7.48 22.68
C GLU A 59 -20.88 -7.27 21.31
N GLN A 60 -21.52 -6.46 20.45
CA GLN A 60 -20.99 -6.16 19.11
C GLN A 60 -19.87 -5.11 19.12
N LEU A 61 -19.83 -4.25 20.14
CA LEU A 61 -18.77 -3.26 20.33
C LEU A 61 -17.60 -3.82 21.16
N GLU A 62 -17.73 -5.04 21.67
CA GLU A 62 -16.68 -5.72 22.39
C GLU A 62 -15.48 -5.97 21.47
N GLY A 63 -14.29 -5.60 21.95
CA GLY A 63 -13.05 -5.79 21.20
C GLY A 63 -12.75 -4.77 20.11
N VAL A 64 -13.71 -3.92 19.72
CA VAL A 64 -13.51 -2.89 18.69
C VAL A 64 -12.33 -1.95 19.02
N PRO A 65 -12.17 -1.44 20.26
CA PRO A 65 -11.04 -0.58 20.59
C PRO A 65 -9.67 -1.27 20.42
N ALA A 66 -9.56 -2.54 20.81
CA ALA A 66 -8.31 -3.29 20.70
C ALA A 66 -7.92 -3.57 19.24
N VAL A 67 -8.90 -3.89 18.40
CA VAL A 67 -8.71 -4.08 16.95
C VAL A 67 -8.23 -2.78 16.29
N ILE A 68 -8.84 -1.65 16.65
CA ILE A 68 -8.46 -0.33 16.14
C ILE A 68 -7.05 0.07 16.61
N GLN A 69 -6.69 -0.22 17.87
CA GLN A 69 -5.36 0.05 18.40
C GLN A 69 -4.28 -0.75 17.65
N ALA A 70 -4.51 -2.05 17.42
CA ALA A 70 -3.58 -2.89 16.67
C ALA A 70 -3.36 -2.37 15.22
N TYR A 71 -4.39 -1.77 14.62
CA TYR A 71 -4.26 -1.13 13.32
C TYR A 71 -3.45 0.17 13.36
N ALA A 72 -3.66 1.01 14.37
CA ALA A 72 -2.84 2.20 14.58
C ALA A 72 -1.35 1.83 14.72
N ASP A 73 -1.05 0.77 15.47
CA ASP A 73 0.31 0.26 15.66
C ASP A 73 0.91 -0.25 14.35
N ARG A 74 0.11 -0.89 13.49
CA ARG A 74 0.57 -1.29 12.15
C ARG A 74 0.97 -0.10 11.28
N TRP A 75 0.19 0.98 11.31
CA TRP A 75 0.55 2.20 10.58
C TRP A 75 1.78 2.88 11.16
N ARG A 76 1.92 2.92 12.49
CA ARG A 76 3.16 3.40 13.12
C ARG A 76 4.37 2.59 12.67
N ALA A 77 4.24 1.26 12.57
CA ALA A 77 5.32 0.40 12.08
C ALA A 77 5.67 0.68 10.60
N VAL A 78 4.66 0.87 9.73
CA VAL A 78 4.89 1.26 8.32
C VAL A 78 5.59 2.61 8.23
N GLY A 79 5.15 3.60 9.01
CA GLY A 79 5.80 4.92 9.05
C GLY A 79 7.24 4.84 9.57
N GLY A 80 7.49 4.03 10.60
CA GLY A 80 8.83 3.77 11.12
C GLY A 80 9.76 3.19 10.06
N GLN A 81 9.32 2.13 9.36
CA GLN A 81 10.10 1.52 8.27
C GLN A 81 10.38 2.52 7.13
N ALA A 82 9.37 3.30 6.73
CA ALA A 82 9.55 4.33 5.71
C ALA A 82 10.57 5.40 6.14
N GLY A 83 10.48 5.86 7.39
CA GLY A 83 11.40 6.84 7.97
C GLY A 83 12.83 6.31 8.09
N GLU A 84 13.01 5.05 8.47
CA GLU A 84 14.32 4.39 8.52
C GLU A 84 14.98 4.32 7.15
N ILE A 85 14.23 3.90 6.12
CA ILE A 85 14.73 3.84 4.74
C ILE A 85 15.03 5.26 4.23
N GLY A 86 14.14 6.22 4.45
CA GLY A 86 14.34 7.61 4.04
C GLY A 86 15.58 8.23 4.69
N GLY A 87 15.74 8.02 6.00
CA GLY A 87 16.92 8.44 6.75
C GLY A 87 18.21 7.74 6.30
N SER A 88 18.14 6.48 5.87
CA SER A 88 19.28 5.80 5.27
C SER A 88 19.67 6.42 3.94
N VAL A 89 18.69 6.75 3.08
CA VAL A 89 18.94 7.41 1.79
C VAL A 89 19.56 8.79 1.98
N THR A 90 19.01 9.61 2.88
CA THR A 90 19.55 10.95 3.17
C THR A 90 20.99 10.89 3.69
N ARG A 91 21.30 9.94 4.59
CA ARG A 91 22.68 9.74 5.09
C ARG A 91 23.64 9.34 3.99
N SER A 92 23.25 8.37 3.16
CA SER A 92 24.06 7.96 2.00
C SER A 92 24.34 9.14 1.05
N LEU A 93 23.38 10.05 0.86
CA LEU A 93 23.61 11.27 0.06
C LEU A 93 24.57 12.24 0.72
N GLN A 94 24.47 12.46 2.03
CA GLN A 94 25.40 13.32 2.76
C GLN A 94 26.84 12.81 2.66
N ASP A 95 27.05 11.51 2.83
CA ASP A 95 28.35 10.86 2.71
C ASP A 95 28.96 10.99 1.30
N LEU A 96 28.12 11.14 0.26
CA LEU A 96 28.53 11.28 -1.14
C LEU A 96 28.69 12.75 -1.60
N SER A 97 28.06 13.70 -0.92
CA SER A 97 27.93 15.11 -1.35
C SER A 97 29.24 15.91 -1.47
N GLY A 98 30.35 15.41 -0.92
CA GLY A 98 31.69 16.00 -1.06
C GLY A 98 32.58 15.34 -2.10
N LEU A 99 32.15 14.22 -2.68
CA LEU A 99 32.99 13.38 -3.53
C LEU A 99 32.83 13.73 -5.02
N TRP A 100 31.63 14.10 -5.50
CA TRP A 100 31.33 14.13 -6.95
C TRP A 100 30.67 15.45 -7.45
N GLY A 101 31.46 16.35 -8.05
CA GLY A 101 31.00 17.67 -8.54
C GLY A 101 30.43 17.72 -9.97
N SER A 102 29.66 16.71 -10.41
CA SER A 102 29.32 16.52 -11.83
C SER A 102 27.79 16.62 -12.10
N LYS A 103 27.33 17.07 -13.29
CA LYS A 103 25.87 17.25 -13.55
C LYS A 103 25.01 15.98 -13.34
N GLY A 104 25.60 14.78 -13.49
CA GLY A 104 24.89 13.52 -13.22
C GLY A 104 24.87 13.13 -11.75
N ALA A 105 25.86 13.57 -10.96
CA ALA A 105 25.78 13.49 -9.51
C ALA A 105 24.61 14.34 -9.00
N SER A 106 24.45 15.56 -9.55
CA SER A 106 23.30 16.41 -9.26
C SER A 106 21.95 15.77 -9.66
N ALA A 107 21.87 15.05 -10.78
CA ALA A 107 20.66 14.34 -11.19
C ALA A 107 20.32 13.15 -10.26
N TYR A 108 21.34 12.38 -9.84
CA TYR A 108 21.17 11.28 -8.89
C TYR A 108 20.85 11.78 -7.47
N GLU A 109 21.51 12.85 -7.01
CA GLU A 109 21.17 13.53 -5.75
C GLU A 109 19.73 14.03 -5.79
N THR A 110 19.31 14.65 -6.90
CA THR A 110 17.91 15.08 -7.09
C THR A 110 16.95 13.88 -7.02
N TYR A 111 17.29 12.76 -7.65
CA TYR A 111 16.47 11.54 -7.64
C TYR A 111 16.35 10.91 -6.24
N MET A 112 17.48 10.67 -5.58
CA MET A 112 17.50 10.06 -4.25
C MET A 112 16.93 11.02 -3.18
N THR A 113 17.09 12.33 -3.35
CA THR A 113 16.43 13.34 -2.49
C THR A 113 14.92 13.25 -2.63
N ARG A 114 14.39 13.16 -3.87
CA ARG A 114 12.95 12.93 -4.10
C ARG A 114 12.45 11.61 -3.53
N ASN A 115 13.25 10.54 -3.60
CA ASN A 115 12.91 9.26 -2.96
C ASN A 115 12.86 9.39 -1.42
N ALA A 116 13.83 10.07 -0.82
CA ALA A 116 13.82 10.35 0.61
C ALA A 116 12.60 11.20 1.01
N GLU A 117 12.29 12.25 0.26
CA GLU A 117 11.10 13.09 0.46
C GLU A 117 9.80 12.28 0.36
N GLY A 118 9.69 11.38 -0.61
CA GLY A 118 8.53 10.48 -0.74
C GLY A 118 8.39 9.51 0.45
N LEU A 119 9.51 8.99 0.98
CA LEU A 119 9.54 8.14 2.17
C LEU A 119 9.17 8.91 3.46
N TYR A 120 9.62 10.16 3.60
CA TYR A 120 9.18 11.03 4.69
C TYR A 120 7.70 11.42 4.54
N GLY A 121 7.22 11.59 3.31
CA GLY A 121 5.80 11.75 3.00
C GLY A 121 4.97 10.54 3.44
N LEU A 122 5.44 9.32 3.17
CA LEU A 122 4.83 8.08 3.65
C LEU A 122 4.86 7.98 5.18
N THR A 123 5.96 8.39 5.81
CA THR A 123 6.07 8.46 7.29
C THR A 123 4.98 9.37 7.87
N THR A 124 4.82 10.56 7.30
CA THR A 124 3.81 11.54 7.72
C THR A 124 2.39 11.03 7.49
N GLY A 125 2.13 10.42 6.32
CA GLY A 125 0.83 9.83 6.00
C GLY A 125 0.48 8.65 6.92
N ALA A 126 1.45 7.79 7.23
CA ALA A 126 1.27 6.67 8.14
C ALA A 126 1.02 7.13 9.59
N ALA A 127 1.71 8.18 10.06
CA ALA A 127 1.41 8.79 11.35
C ALA A 127 -0.02 9.35 11.39
N ALA A 128 -0.42 10.09 10.35
CA ALA A 128 -1.78 10.60 10.24
C ALA A 128 -2.83 9.48 10.28
N MET A 129 -2.59 8.35 9.60
CA MET A 129 -3.45 7.16 9.65
C MET A 129 -3.55 6.54 11.04
N ALA A 130 -2.45 6.51 11.79
CA ALA A 130 -2.44 5.99 13.16
C ALA A 130 -3.25 6.87 14.11
N ASP A 131 -3.10 8.20 14.03
CA ASP A 131 -3.84 9.16 14.87
C ASP A 131 -5.35 9.09 14.60
N ILE A 132 -5.69 9.00 13.32
CA ILE A 132 -7.03 8.77 12.80
C ILE A 132 -7.64 7.47 13.37
N ALA A 133 -6.91 6.36 13.34
CA ALA A 133 -7.35 5.11 13.93
C ALA A 133 -7.61 5.26 15.44
N VAL A 134 -6.67 5.84 16.21
CA VAL A 134 -6.84 6.07 17.66
C VAL A 134 -8.11 6.88 17.96
N ALA A 135 -8.32 8.01 17.28
CA ALA A 135 -9.49 8.86 17.51
C ALA A 135 -10.82 8.11 17.26
N THR A 136 -10.85 7.17 16.30
CA THR A 136 -12.03 6.33 16.04
C THR A 136 -12.26 5.31 17.15
N GLY A 137 -11.18 4.73 17.69
CA GLY A 137 -11.24 3.81 18.83
C GLY A 137 -11.80 4.48 20.08
N GLU A 138 -11.40 5.73 20.34
CA GLU A 138 -11.91 6.53 21.45
C GLU A 138 -13.41 6.79 21.34
N VAL A 139 -13.90 7.18 20.15
CA VAL A 139 -15.34 7.41 19.92
C VAL A 139 -16.16 6.12 20.10
N ALA A 140 -15.64 4.98 19.64
CA ALA A 140 -16.30 3.68 19.85
C ALA A 140 -16.35 3.28 21.33
N ALA A 141 -15.27 3.53 22.08
CA ALA A 141 -15.20 3.28 23.52
C ALA A 141 -16.18 4.15 24.32
N ASP A 142 -16.25 5.44 24.02
CA ASP A 142 -17.21 6.39 24.64
C ASP A 142 -18.66 5.93 24.43
N ILE A 143 -19.02 5.55 23.20
CA ILE A 143 -20.38 5.08 22.90
C ILE A 143 -20.70 3.76 23.59
N ARG A 144 -19.72 2.83 23.68
CA ARG A 144 -19.89 1.61 24.47
C ARG A 144 -20.20 1.93 25.93
N GLU A 145 -19.48 2.87 26.52
CA GLU A 145 -19.73 3.32 27.89
C GLU A 145 -21.12 3.93 28.06
N GLN A 146 -21.55 4.79 27.13
CA GLN A 146 -22.88 5.38 27.19
C GLN A 146 -24.01 4.33 27.07
N ILE A 147 -23.86 3.33 26.19
CA ILE A 147 -24.83 2.24 26.06
C ILE A 147 -24.84 1.39 27.34
N PHE A 148 -23.68 1.13 27.94
CA PHE A 148 -23.58 0.36 29.19
C PHE A 148 -24.33 1.07 30.33
N GLU A 149 -24.13 2.38 30.48
CA GLU A 149 -24.82 3.18 31.49
C GLU A 149 -26.35 3.24 31.27
N LEU A 150 -26.79 3.33 30.01
CA LEU A 150 -28.21 3.25 29.68
C LEU A 150 -28.81 1.89 30.04
N ALA A 151 -28.09 0.80 29.77
CA ALA A 151 -28.52 -0.55 30.14
C ALA A 151 -28.59 -0.71 31.67
N ALA A 152 -27.57 -0.24 32.41
CA ALA A 152 -27.56 -0.26 33.87
C ALA A 152 -28.67 0.59 34.48
N LYS A 153 -29.01 1.73 33.86
CA LYS A 153 -30.15 2.56 34.26
C LYS A 153 -31.49 1.85 34.02
N ALA A 154 -31.67 1.24 32.85
CA ALA A 154 -32.88 0.48 32.54
C ALA A 154 -33.09 -0.69 33.51
N ALA A 155 -32.02 -1.43 33.85
CA ALA A 155 -32.08 -2.51 34.83
C ALA A 155 -32.51 -2.00 36.22
N ARG A 156 -31.91 -0.90 36.69
CA ARG A 156 -32.29 -0.25 37.96
C ARG A 156 -33.76 0.18 37.97
N GLU A 157 -34.24 0.82 36.89
CA GLU A 157 -35.63 1.24 36.80
C GLU A 157 -36.60 0.06 36.79
N LEU A 158 -36.30 -1.02 36.06
CA LEU A 158 -37.13 -2.23 36.05
C LEU A 158 -37.19 -2.89 37.44
N ILE A 159 -36.05 -3.00 38.13
CA ILE A 159 -35.99 -3.57 39.48
C ILE A 159 -36.89 -2.78 40.45
N HIS A 160 -36.94 -1.46 40.31
CA HIS A 160 -37.75 -0.60 41.17
C HIS A 160 -39.24 -0.60 40.78
N LYS A 161 -39.56 -0.57 39.49
CA LYS A 161 -40.96 -0.43 39.00
C LYS A 161 -41.75 -1.73 39.00
N ILE A 162 -41.13 -2.89 38.81
CA ILE A 162 -41.86 -4.17 38.76
C ILE A 162 -42.68 -4.42 40.05
N PRO A 163 -42.14 -4.26 41.27
CA PRO A 163 -42.93 -4.37 42.50
C PRO A 163 -44.11 -3.38 42.55
N GLN A 164 -43.90 -2.13 42.12
CA GLN A 164 -44.95 -1.10 42.10
C GLN A 164 -46.09 -1.50 41.16
N TRP A 165 -45.75 -1.92 39.94
CA TRP A 165 -46.73 -2.37 38.95
C TRP A 165 -47.50 -3.63 39.37
N ILE A 166 -46.89 -4.50 40.19
CA ILE A 166 -47.57 -5.66 40.80
C ILE A 166 -48.56 -5.18 41.86
N ALA A 167 -48.14 -4.25 42.73
CA ALA A 167 -49.00 -3.70 43.79
C ALA A 167 -50.21 -2.97 43.20
N GLU A 168 -50.01 -2.13 42.18
CA GLU A 168 -51.09 -1.44 41.43
C GLU A 168 -52.14 -2.39 40.85
N ARG A 169 -51.76 -3.64 40.57
CA ARG A 169 -52.62 -4.66 39.95
C ARG A 169 -53.18 -5.67 40.95
N GLY A 170 -52.96 -5.46 42.25
CA GLY A 170 -53.51 -6.32 43.31
C GLY A 170 -52.79 -7.67 43.47
N GLY A 171 -51.56 -7.80 42.98
CA GLY A 171 -50.75 -9.00 43.12
C GLY A 171 -50.38 -9.69 41.81
N MET A 172 -49.62 -10.78 41.92
CA MET A 172 -49.07 -11.48 40.75
C MET A 172 -50.04 -12.56 40.26
N SER A 173 -50.43 -12.49 38.99
CA SER A 173 -51.20 -13.50 38.27
C SER A 173 -50.64 -13.71 36.85
N PRO A 174 -51.03 -14.78 36.13
CA PRO A 174 -50.61 -14.98 34.73
C PRO A 174 -50.92 -13.77 33.84
N THR A 175 -52.12 -13.19 33.97
CA THR A 175 -52.55 -12.00 33.22
C THR A 175 -51.69 -10.78 33.57
N VAL A 176 -51.39 -10.58 34.85
CA VAL A 176 -50.52 -9.48 35.31
C VAL A 176 -49.11 -9.65 34.79
N LYS A 177 -48.57 -10.87 34.72
CA LYS A 177 -47.23 -11.15 34.15
C LYS A 177 -47.13 -10.72 32.68
N VAL A 178 -48.17 -10.97 31.88
CA VAL A 178 -48.22 -10.54 30.47
C VAL A 178 -48.26 -9.01 30.37
N ALA A 179 -49.07 -8.36 31.20
CA ALA A 179 -49.13 -6.89 31.24
C ALA A 179 -47.79 -6.26 31.69
N LEU A 180 -47.11 -6.87 32.66
CA LEU A 180 -45.79 -6.44 33.12
C LEU A 180 -44.72 -6.62 32.04
N LEU A 181 -44.77 -7.72 31.29
CA LEU A 181 -43.88 -7.92 30.13
C LEU A 181 -44.06 -6.82 29.08
N ALA A 182 -45.31 -6.39 28.83
CA ALA A 182 -45.59 -5.28 27.92
C ALA A 182 -45.07 -3.94 28.48
N ALA A 183 -45.29 -3.66 29.76
CA ALA A 183 -44.79 -2.45 30.42
C ALA A 183 -43.25 -2.38 30.46
N ALA A 184 -42.60 -3.50 30.78
CA ALA A 184 -41.15 -3.62 30.73
C ALA A 184 -40.62 -3.43 29.30
N ALA A 185 -41.29 -4.02 28.30
CA ALA A 185 -40.92 -3.83 26.90
C ALA A 185 -41.05 -2.37 26.45
N ALA A 186 -42.09 -1.65 26.90
CA ALA A 186 -42.27 -0.23 26.60
C ALA A 186 -41.17 0.64 27.23
N LEU A 187 -40.79 0.37 28.49
CA LEU A 187 -39.68 1.05 29.15
C LEU A 187 -38.37 0.80 28.39
N ILE A 188 -38.06 -0.47 28.10
CA ILE A 188 -36.86 -0.85 27.34
C ILE A 188 -36.85 -0.20 25.95
N ALA A 189 -38.01 -0.12 25.27
CA ALA A 189 -38.12 0.55 23.98
C ALA A 189 -37.69 2.02 24.04
N GLY A 190 -38.02 2.74 25.12
CA GLY A 190 -37.54 4.11 25.35
C GLY A 190 -36.00 4.20 25.38
N PHE A 191 -35.35 3.29 26.10
CA PHE A 191 -33.88 3.22 26.13
C PHE A 191 -33.29 2.82 24.77
N LEU A 192 -33.92 1.88 24.05
CA LEU A 192 -33.49 1.47 22.71
C LEU A 192 -33.51 2.62 21.71
N VAL A 193 -34.45 3.56 21.83
CA VAL A 193 -34.45 4.78 21.00
C VAL A 193 -33.21 5.63 21.27
N THR A 194 -32.84 5.83 22.54
CA THR A 194 -31.61 6.56 22.90
C THR A 194 -30.35 5.86 22.40
N VAL A 195 -30.27 4.53 22.57
CA VAL A 195 -29.18 3.72 22.02
C VAL A 195 -29.09 3.88 20.50
N ALA A 196 -30.21 3.79 19.79
CA ALA A 196 -30.24 3.99 18.35
C ALA A 196 -29.76 5.39 17.92
N SER A 197 -30.09 6.44 18.69
CA SER A 197 -29.56 7.80 18.44
C SER A 197 -28.04 7.89 18.64
N ARG A 198 -27.49 7.20 19.66
CA ARG A 198 -26.03 7.17 19.90
C ARG A 198 -25.29 6.39 18.81
N ILE A 199 -25.85 5.25 18.41
CA ILE A 199 -25.34 4.46 17.28
C ILE A 199 -25.38 5.28 15.98
N LYS A 200 -26.43 6.08 15.75
CA LYS A 200 -26.50 6.99 14.60
C LYS A 200 -25.39 8.04 14.65
N LEU A 201 -25.14 8.64 15.81
CA LEU A 201 -24.04 9.60 15.98
C LEU A 201 -22.68 8.95 15.67
N LEU A 202 -22.45 7.72 16.13
CA LEU A 202 -21.24 6.94 15.80
C LEU A 202 -21.05 6.85 14.29
N ARG A 203 -22.10 6.50 13.55
CA ARG A 203 -22.05 6.38 12.09
C ARG A 203 -21.73 7.68 11.40
N GLU A 204 -22.37 8.78 11.81
CA GLU A 204 -22.08 10.09 11.23
C GLU A 204 -20.63 10.52 11.46
N GLN A 205 -20.04 10.15 12.60
CA GLN A 205 -18.62 10.36 12.87
C GLN A 205 -17.75 9.43 12.03
N LEU A 206 -18.09 8.15 11.92
CA LEU A 206 -17.42 7.18 11.05
C LEU A 206 -17.47 7.60 9.57
N ASP A 207 -18.58 8.16 9.08
CA ASP A 207 -18.69 8.62 7.69
C ASP A 207 -17.78 9.83 7.42
N LYS A 208 -17.71 10.79 8.36
CA LYS A 208 -16.76 11.91 8.28
C LYS A 208 -15.33 11.40 8.27
N PHE A 209 -15.05 10.40 9.10
CA PHE A 209 -13.76 9.75 9.19
C PHE A 209 -13.36 9.04 7.89
N ILE A 210 -14.26 8.23 7.31
CA ILE A 210 -14.04 7.57 6.01
C ILE A 210 -13.76 8.61 4.92
N LYS A 211 -14.45 9.75 4.94
CA LYS A 211 -14.17 10.85 3.99
C LYS A 211 -12.77 11.43 4.19
N LEU A 212 -12.33 11.63 5.43
CA LEU A 212 -10.96 12.07 5.73
C LEU A 212 -9.92 11.04 5.27
N LEU A 213 -10.19 9.74 5.46
CA LEU A 213 -9.38 8.65 4.90
C LEU A 213 -9.29 8.71 3.37
N GLY A 214 -10.40 9.01 2.69
CA GLY A 214 -10.41 9.21 1.24
C GLY A 214 -9.53 10.37 0.78
N ASN A 215 -9.53 11.48 1.52
CA ASN A 215 -8.67 12.63 1.24
C ASN A 215 -7.19 12.30 1.49
N LEU A 216 -6.89 11.58 2.58
CA LEU A 216 -5.53 11.15 2.90
C LEU A 216 -5.02 10.12 1.88
N ARG A 217 -5.87 9.20 1.42
CA ARG A 217 -5.54 8.28 0.32
C ARG A 217 -5.14 9.04 -0.95
N ARG A 218 -5.81 10.14 -1.29
CA ARG A 218 -5.41 10.98 -2.43
C ARG A 218 -4.03 11.60 -2.24
N LEU A 219 -3.67 11.98 -1.01
CA LEU A 219 -2.32 12.47 -0.70
C LEU A 219 -1.27 11.36 -0.80
N VAL A 220 -1.59 10.15 -0.33
CA VAL A 220 -0.73 8.97 -0.48
C VAL A 220 -0.60 8.55 -1.94
N ASP A 221 -1.66 8.60 -2.72
CA ASP A 221 -1.64 8.30 -4.16
C ASP A 221 -0.84 9.37 -4.91
N ALA A 222 -0.97 10.66 -4.56
CA ALA A 222 -0.12 11.71 -5.10
C ALA A 222 1.37 11.52 -4.72
N ALA A 223 1.66 11.10 -3.49
CA ALA A 223 3.02 10.75 -3.07
C ALA A 223 3.54 9.50 -3.80
N ARG A 224 2.68 8.51 -4.05
CA ARG A 224 2.98 7.35 -4.89
C ARG A 224 3.28 7.76 -6.33
N ASP A 225 2.56 8.72 -6.87
CA ASP A 225 2.79 9.23 -8.23
C ASP A 225 4.10 10.02 -8.30
N VAL A 226 4.49 10.72 -7.23
CA VAL A 226 5.84 11.32 -7.10
C VAL A 226 6.93 10.25 -7.01
N LEU A 227 6.64 9.11 -6.38
CA LEU A 227 7.53 7.95 -6.27
C LEU A 227 7.56 7.08 -7.54
N ARG A 228 6.60 7.24 -8.46
CA ARG A 228 6.61 6.57 -9.77
C ARG A 228 7.55 7.31 -10.70
N LEU A 229 8.42 6.55 -11.36
CA LEU A 229 9.25 7.05 -12.45
C LEU A 229 8.37 7.76 -13.49
N PRO A 230 8.78 8.93 -14.02
CA PRO A 230 8.16 9.44 -15.25
C PRO A 230 8.43 8.43 -16.36
N GLU A 231 7.39 7.74 -16.84
CA GLU A 231 7.42 6.74 -17.93
C GLU A 231 7.76 7.35 -19.31
N ALA A 232 8.12 8.64 -19.37
CA ALA A 232 8.16 9.44 -20.59
C ALA A 232 9.46 9.35 -21.42
N ASP A 233 10.45 8.54 -21.05
CA ASP A 233 11.75 8.45 -21.78
C ASP A 233 12.18 7.01 -22.14
N LYS A 234 11.30 6.01 -21.96
CA LYS A 234 11.56 4.60 -22.35
C LYS A 234 11.21 4.36 -23.83
N THR A 235 12.06 3.65 -24.55
CA THR A 235 11.78 3.19 -25.92
C THR A 235 10.84 1.99 -25.87
N GLY A 236 9.66 2.10 -26.49
CA GLY A 236 8.69 1.01 -26.62
C GLY A 236 8.51 0.56 -28.08
N PRO A 237 8.02 -0.67 -28.32
CA PRO A 237 7.90 -1.22 -29.67
C PRO A 237 6.85 -0.46 -30.49
N THR A 238 7.19 -0.07 -31.72
CA THR A 238 6.26 0.63 -32.64
C THR A 238 5.50 -0.30 -33.59
N LEU A 239 5.88 -1.58 -33.65
CA LEU A 239 5.32 -2.59 -34.54
C LEU A 239 4.75 -3.77 -33.73
N PRO A 240 3.80 -4.55 -34.29
CA PRO A 240 3.39 -5.80 -33.66
C PRO A 240 4.55 -6.83 -33.65
N PRO A 241 4.64 -7.72 -32.65
CA PRO A 241 5.64 -8.81 -32.64
C PRO A 241 5.51 -9.73 -33.86
N ASP A 242 6.64 -10.18 -34.40
CA ASP A 242 6.72 -10.99 -35.62
C ASP A 242 8.01 -11.85 -35.62
N PRO A 243 7.91 -13.20 -35.48
CA PRO A 243 9.08 -14.08 -35.36
C PRO A 243 9.96 -14.15 -36.63
N ASP A 244 9.44 -13.71 -37.78
CA ASP A 244 10.20 -13.69 -39.03
C ASP A 244 10.84 -12.33 -39.32
N ARG A 245 10.60 -11.33 -38.46
CA ARG A 245 11.15 -9.99 -38.64
C ARG A 245 12.67 -9.99 -38.51
N LYS A 246 13.30 -9.23 -39.40
CA LYS A 246 14.75 -9.00 -39.39
C LYS A 246 15.03 -7.51 -39.20
N PRO A 247 16.12 -7.16 -38.48
CA PRO A 247 16.61 -5.79 -38.46
C PRO A 247 16.91 -5.27 -39.86
N LYS A 248 16.73 -3.96 -40.06
CA LYS A 248 17.18 -3.24 -41.26
C LYS A 248 18.70 -3.01 -41.18
N GLY A 249 19.30 -2.65 -42.31
CA GLY A 249 20.74 -2.39 -42.40
C GLY A 249 21.59 -3.67 -42.53
N THR A 250 22.89 -3.53 -42.34
CA THR A 250 23.83 -4.67 -42.40
C THR A 250 24.26 -5.07 -40.99
N PRO A 251 24.20 -6.36 -40.63
CA PRO A 251 24.75 -6.83 -39.36
C PRO A 251 26.25 -6.52 -39.22
N GLU A 252 26.72 -6.41 -37.97
CA GLU A 252 28.15 -6.31 -37.69
C GLU A 252 28.83 -7.64 -38.08
N PRO A 253 29.86 -7.62 -38.94
CA PRO A 253 30.59 -8.82 -39.33
C PRO A 253 31.31 -9.41 -38.12
N GLU A 254 31.15 -10.72 -37.93
CA GLU A 254 31.55 -11.39 -36.70
C GLU A 254 33.08 -11.54 -36.56
N PHE A 255 33.85 -11.56 -37.66
CA PHE A 255 35.34 -11.65 -37.72
C PHE A 255 36.05 -12.44 -36.59
N GLY A 256 35.44 -13.52 -36.08
CA GLY A 256 36.00 -14.32 -34.99
C GLY A 256 35.73 -13.82 -33.56
N ASP A 257 34.98 -12.73 -33.38
CA ASP A 257 34.47 -12.25 -32.11
C ASP A 257 33.07 -12.85 -31.83
N PRO A 258 32.93 -13.81 -30.89
CA PRO A 258 31.65 -14.42 -30.57
C PRO A 258 30.65 -13.43 -29.98
N ASN A 259 31.08 -12.30 -29.42
CA ASN A 259 30.17 -11.30 -28.85
C ASN A 259 29.36 -10.60 -29.93
N LYS A 260 29.94 -10.37 -31.11
CA LYS A 260 29.22 -9.77 -32.25
C LYS A 260 28.10 -10.66 -32.76
N ALA A 261 28.27 -11.98 -32.73
CA ALA A 261 27.19 -12.91 -33.04
C ALA A 261 26.03 -12.82 -32.02
N TRP A 262 26.35 -12.63 -30.73
CA TRP A 262 25.34 -12.47 -29.68
C TRP A 262 24.60 -11.13 -29.77
N GLU A 263 25.31 -10.04 -30.02
CA GLU A 263 24.71 -8.70 -30.23
C GLU A 263 23.78 -8.70 -31.44
N ASN A 264 24.21 -9.27 -32.57
CA ASN A 264 23.37 -9.41 -33.78
C ASN A 264 22.08 -10.21 -33.50
N LYS A 265 22.18 -11.28 -32.71
CA LYS A 265 20.99 -12.08 -32.31
C LYS A 265 20.06 -11.31 -31.38
N ALA A 266 20.60 -10.53 -30.45
CA ALA A 266 19.81 -9.71 -29.54
C ALA A 266 19.04 -8.62 -30.28
N LEU A 267 19.68 -7.96 -31.25
CA LEU A 267 19.05 -6.97 -32.12
C LEU A 267 17.98 -7.61 -33.02
N LYS A 268 18.21 -8.84 -33.49
CA LYS A 268 17.18 -9.64 -34.18
C LYS A 268 15.98 -9.93 -33.27
N GLN A 269 16.22 -10.33 -32.01
CA GLN A 269 15.13 -10.56 -31.06
C GLN A 269 14.33 -9.28 -30.80
N LEU A 270 14.98 -8.12 -30.61
CA LEU A 270 14.25 -6.85 -30.50
C LEU A 270 13.34 -6.59 -31.71
N ALA A 271 13.81 -6.86 -32.93
CA ALA A 271 12.97 -6.72 -34.12
C ALA A 271 11.76 -7.67 -34.07
N GLU A 272 11.99 -8.93 -33.67
CA GLU A 272 10.93 -9.92 -33.49
C GLU A 272 9.91 -9.52 -32.41
N ASP A 273 10.36 -8.83 -31.36
CA ASP A 273 9.52 -8.38 -30.25
C ASP A 273 8.67 -7.14 -30.58
N GLY A 274 8.81 -6.56 -31.77
CA GLY A 274 7.98 -5.43 -32.21
C GLY A 274 8.72 -4.10 -32.37
N TYR A 275 10.04 -4.05 -32.17
CA TYR A 275 10.80 -2.81 -32.33
C TYR A 275 11.21 -2.59 -33.79
N ASP A 276 11.24 -1.34 -34.27
CA ASP A 276 11.87 -1.00 -35.55
C ASP A 276 13.38 -0.85 -35.35
N VAL A 277 14.12 -1.91 -35.67
CA VAL A 277 15.58 -1.97 -35.46
C VAL A 277 16.33 -1.76 -36.77
N THR A 278 17.22 -0.77 -36.81
CA THR A 278 18.20 -0.57 -37.88
C THR A 278 19.61 -0.76 -37.35
N GLN A 279 20.32 -1.79 -37.81
CA GLN A 279 21.73 -2.02 -37.47
C GLN A 279 22.64 -1.08 -38.26
N ARG A 280 23.70 -0.62 -37.61
CA ARG A 280 24.67 0.34 -38.16
C ARG A 280 23.99 1.59 -38.74
N PRO A 281 23.22 2.32 -37.92
CA PRO A 281 22.60 3.56 -38.36
C PRO A 281 23.66 4.61 -38.74
N PRO A 282 23.26 5.72 -39.40
CA PRO A 282 24.16 6.83 -39.65
C PRO A 282 24.87 7.29 -38.36
N PRO A 283 26.18 7.63 -38.42
CA PRO A 283 26.91 8.12 -37.26
C PRO A 283 26.22 9.34 -36.64
N ARG A 284 26.35 9.48 -35.32
CA ARG A 284 25.87 10.67 -34.61
C ARG A 284 26.65 11.91 -35.06
N ALA A 285 26.11 13.09 -34.79
CA ALA A 285 26.76 14.36 -35.11
C ALA A 285 28.16 14.52 -34.49
N ASN A 286 28.45 13.80 -33.40
CA ASN A 286 29.76 13.75 -32.75
C ASN A 286 30.73 12.71 -33.36
N GLY A 287 30.35 12.05 -34.47
CA GLY A 287 31.14 11.05 -35.18
C GLY A 287 31.11 9.63 -34.58
N ARG A 288 30.41 9.42 -33.46
CA ARG A 288 30.25 8.10 -32.84
C ARG A 288 29.28 7.23 -33.63
N LYS A 289 29.51 5.92 -33.60
CA LYS A 289 28.79 4.92 -34.39
C LYS A 289 28.08 3.95 -33.45
N PRO A 290 26.86 4.27 -33.02
CA PRO A 290 26.05 3.33 -32.24
C PRO A 290 25.76 2.07 -33.05
N ASP A 291 25.54 0.96 -32.37
CA ASP A 291 25.31 -0.35 -33.01
C ASP A 291 23.94 -0.41 -33.70
N ALA A 292 22.94 0.26 -33.12
CA ALA A 292 21.57 0.24 -33.61
C ALA A 292 20.85 1.58 -33.43
N ASP A 293 19.87 1.81 -34.30
CA ASP A 293 18.73 2.69 -34.05
C ASP A 293 17.53 1.80 -33.75
N VAL A 294 16.86 2.04 -32.63
CA VAL A 294 15.70 1.28 -32.18
C VAL A 294 14.57 2.28 -31.94
N ASP A 295 13.57 2.25 -32.80
CA ASP A 295 12.42 3.17 -32.77
C ASP A 295 12.82 4.66 -32.68
N GLY A 296 13.89 5.05 -33.40
CA GLY A 296 14.37 6.43 -33.49
C GLY A 296 15.34 6.86 -32.39
N GLU A 297 15.71 5.96 -31.49
CA GLU A 297 16.71 6.20 -30.45
C GLU A 297 17.99 5.43 -30.75
N TYR A 298 19.15 5.99 -30.38
CA TYR A 298 20.44 5.32 -30.57
C TYR A 298 20.76 4.35 -29.44
N TRP A 299 21.04 3.11 -29.81
CA TRP A 299 21.36 2.01 -28.90
C TRP A 299 22.72 1.41 -29.19
N ASP A 300 23.34 0.90 -28.14
CA ASP A 300 24.61 0.16 -28.23
C ASP A 300 24.47 -1.17 -27.49
N ALA A 301 25.10 -2.24 -28.01
CA ALA A 301 24.88 -3.61 -27.52
C ALA A 301 26.15 -4.18 -26.88
N THR A 302 26.08 -4.65 -25.64
CA THR A 302 27.22 -5.30 -24.95
C THR A 302 26.82 -6.68 -24.45
N VAL A 303 27.77 -7.60 -24.37
CA VAL A 303 27.59 -8.94 -23.83
C VAL A 303 28.12 -8.99 -22.40
N ALA A 304 27.24 -9.30 -21.44
CA ALA A 304 27.59 -9.45 -20.05
C ALA A 304 28.49 -10.69 -19.84
N GLY A 305 29.66 -10.45 -19.26
CA GLY A 305 30.50 -11.50 -18.66
C GLY A 305 30.19 -11.73 -17.18
N THR A 306 30.97 -12.60 -16.55
CA THR A 306 30.85 -12.90 -15.10
C THR A 306 31.38 -11.78 -14.20
N ASN A 307 32.14 -10.82 -14.75
CA ASN A 307 32.74 -9.72 -14.00
C ASN A 307 31.95 -8.41 -14.19
N HIS A 308 31.25 -7.99 -13.13
CA HIS A 308 30.47 -6.75 -13.11
C HIS A 308 31.29 -5.49 -13.40
N ASN A 309 32.57 -5.44 -13.02
CA ASN A 309 33.43 -4.29 -13.30
C ASN A 309 33.74 -4.15 -14.79
N THR A 310 33.90 -5.27 -15.48
CA THR A 310 34.11 -5.28 -16.93
C THR A 310 32.87 -4.79 -17.65
N LEU A 311 31.70 -5.38 -17.35
CA LEU A 311 30.43 -4.96 -17.92
C LEU A 311 30.15 -3.48 -17.65
N ARG A 312 30.38 -3.03 -16.42
CA ARG A 312 30.21 -1.63 -16.04
C ARG A 312 31.09 -0.71 -16.88
N ARG A 313 32.37 -1.05 -17.06
CA ARG A 313 33.31 -0.26 -17.88
C ARG A 313 32.83 -0.16 -19.32
N GLU A 314 32.39 -1.28 -19.91
CA GLU A 314 31.86 -1.28 -21.28
C GLU A 314 30.62 -0.39 -21.42
N ILE A 315 29.70 -0.45 -20.45
CA ILE A 315 28.55 0.44 -20.42
C ILE A 315 29.00 1.91 -20.31
N LEU A 316 29.96 2.21 -19.43
CA LEU A 316 30.50 3.56 -19.25
C LEU A 316 31.19 4.08 -20.52
N ASP A 317 31.94 3.25 -21.23
CA ASP A 317 32.64 3.64 -22.46
C ASP A 317 31.64 4.01 -23.58
N LYS A 318 30.47 3.36 -23.60
CA LYS A 318 29.40 3.61 -24.58
C LYS A 318 28.56 4.84 -24.22
N VAL A 319 28.21 4.97 -22.93
CA VAL A 319 27.47 6.13 -22.42
C VAL A 319 28.32 7.39 -22.46
N GLY A 320 29.63 7.24 -22.32
CA GLY A 320 30.57 8.36 -22.29
C GLY A 320 30.38 9.22 -21.04
N THR A 321 31.17 10.28 -20.96
CA THR A 321 31.21 11.21 -19.83
C THR A 321 30.62 12.59 -20.18
N GLY A 322 30.36 12.85 -21.46
CA GLY A 322 29.80 14.09 -21.99
C GLY A 322 29.29 14.02 -23.46
N PRO A 323 28.91 15.17 -24.05
CA PRO A 323 28.28 15.20 -25.37
C PRO A 323 29.18 14.79 -26.54
N HIS A 324 30.49 14.86 -26.36
CA HIS A 324 31.48 14.60 -27.42
C HIS A 324 31.95 13.14 -27.47
N ASP A 325 31.75 12.39 -26.39
CA ASP A 325 32.18 10.99 -26.25
C ASP A 325 31.02 10.01 -26.10
N ILE A 326 29.78 10.48 -25.90
CA ILE A 326 28.59 9.63 -25.88
C ILE A 326 28.38 8.89 -27.22
N GLN A 327 28.42 7.57 -27.16
CA GLN A 327 28.06 6.69 -28.28
C GLN A 327 26.56 6.39 -28.26
N ALA A 328 26.03 5.93 -27.12
CA ALA A 328 24.61 5.75 -26.87
C ALA A 328 24.28 5.97 -25.39
N ASP A 329 23.10 6.52 -25.08
CA ASP A 329 22.58 6.57 -23.71
C ASP A 329 21.64 5.41 -23.39
N ARG A 330 21.37 4.52 -24.35
CA ARG A 330 20.54 3.32 -24.18
C ARG A 330 21.32 2.08 -24.59
N ILE A 331 21.25 1.05 -23.75
CA ILE A 331 22.14 -0.11 -23.85
C ILE A 331 21.33 -1.40 -23.89
N LEU A 332 21.58 -2.22 -24.91
CA LEU A 332 21.10 -3.59 -24.96
C LEU A 332 22.16 -4.50 -24.33
N VAL A 333 21.86 -5.11 -23.20
CA VAL A 333 22.76 -6.06 -22.54
C VAL A 333 22.34 -7.48 -22.87
N VAL A 334 23.23 -8.23 -23.52
CA VAL A 334 23.05 -9.66 -23.75
C VAL A 334 23.61 -10.41 -22.56
N VAL A 335 22.82 -11.28 -21.92
CA VAL A 335 23.25 -12.11 -20.80
C VAL A 335 23.32 -13.56 -21.27
N PRO A 336 24.50 -14.08 -21.62
CA PRO A 336 24.64 -15.45 -22.08
C PRO A 336 24.21 -16.47 -21.00
N PRO A 337 23.73 -17.65 -21.40
CA PRO A 337 23.38 -18.72 -20.47
C PRO A 337 24.50 -19.02 -19.47
N GLY A 338 24.14 -19.11 -18.18
CA GLY A 338 25.09 -19.35 -17.08
C GLY A 338 25.67 -18.09 -16.43
N THR A 339 25.35 -16.89 -16.93
CA THR A 339 25.74 -15.61 -16.32
C THR A 339 24.70 -15.17 -15.28
N SER A 340 25.12 -14.86 -14.06
CA SER A 340 24.23 -14.40 -12.97
C SER A 340 23.83 -12.93 -13.13
N ASP A 341 22.56 -12.64 -12.90
CA ASP A 341 22.00 -11.28 -12.81
C ASP A 341 22.66 -10.41 -11.75
N ASP A 342 23.33 -10.99 -10.76
CA ASP A 342 24.03 -10.25 -9.72
C ASP A 342 25.15 -9.37 -10.31
N ALA A 343 25.85 -9.87 -11.35
CA ALA A 343 26.87 -9.09 -12.03
C ALA A 343 26.26 -7.88 -12.77
N LEU A 344 25.12 -8.08 -13.43
CA LEU A 344 24.39 -7.02 -14.11
C LEU A 344 23.85 -5.98 -13.13
N ARG A 345 23.20 -6.42 -12.05
CA ARG A 345 22.68 -5.52 -11.00
C ARG A 345 23.79 -4.71 -10.36
N LYS A 346 24.92 -5.33 -10.01
CA LYS A 346 26.09 -4.61 -9.47
C LYS A 346 26.68 -3.64 -10.48
N ALA A 347 26.80 -4.04 -11.75
CA ALA A 347 27.36 -3.19 -12.80
C ALA A 347 26.54 -1.92 -13.03
N VAL A 348 25.22 -2.01 -12.96
CA VAL A 348 24.30 -0.91 -13.28
C VAL A 348 24.00 -0.03 -12.05
N PHE A 349 23.70 -0.65 -10.91
CA PHE A 349 23.16 0.05 -9.75
C PHE A 349 24.21 0.49 -8.73
N HIS A 350 25.47 0.05 -8.82
CA HIS A 350 26.51 0.41 -7.85
C HIS A 350 27.91 0.61 -8.47
N PRO A 351 28.40 1.86 -8.58
CA PRO A 351 27.68 3.13 -8.46
C PRO A 351 26.74 3.41 -9.66
N PRO A 352 25.92 4.46 -9.70
CA PRO A 352 25.10 4.80 -10.87
C PRO A 352 25.95 5.16 -12.11
N ILE A 353 25.44 4.94 -13.33
CA ILE A 353 26.09 5.34 -14.58
C ILE A 353 25.49 6.65 -15.08
N ARG A 354 26.29 7.72 -15.07
CA ARG A 354 25.85 9.05 -15.51
C ARG A 354 25.58 9.04 -17.02
N GLY A 355 24.41 9.54 -17.43
CA GLY A 355 24.03 9.67 -18.84
C GLY A 355 23.34 8.43 -19.41
N LEU A 356 23.29 7.33 -18.66
CA LEU A 356 22.54 6.13 -19.03
C LEU A 356 21.04 6.39 -18.80
N ARG A 357 20.26 6.26 -19.87
CA ARG A 357 18.81 6.47 -19.90
C ARG A 357 18.01 5.18 -19.89
N GLU A 358 18.52 4.12 -20.50
CA GLU A 358 17.78 2.86 -20.60
C GLU A 358 18.71 1.65 -20.74
N ILE A 359 18.33 0.53 -20.14
CA ILE A 359 18.87 -0.79 -20.39
C ILE A 359 17.73 -1.75 -20.67
N LYS A 360 17.87 -2.45 -21.79
CA LYS A 360 17.10 -3.66 -22.09
C LYS A 360 18.02 -4.87 -22.02
N VAL A 361 17.48 -6.02 -21.60
CA VAL A 361 18.24 -7.24 -21.39
C VAL A 361 17.68 -8.38 -22.22
N TRP A 362 18.56 -9.08 -22.91
CA TRP A 362 18.21 -10.32 -23.60
C TRP A 362 19.02 -11.50 -23.06
N ARG A 363 18.34 -12.59 -22.66
CA ARG A 363 18.95 -13.74 -21.96
C ARG A 363 19.31 -14.91 -22.88
N GLY A 364 19.39 -14.64 -24.18
CA GLY A 364 19.66 -15.64 -25.22
C GLY A 364 18.45 -16.46 -25.67
N THR A 365 17.32 -16.36 -24.97
CA THR A 365 16.04 -16.98 -25.33
C THR A 365 14.88 -16.12 -24.85
N GLY A 366 13.79 -16.09 -25.61
CA GLY A 366 12.59 -15.35 -25.24
C GLY A 366 12.72 -13.84 -25.52
N PRO A 367 11.70 -13.05 -25.11
CA PRO A 367 11.64 -11.63 -25.39
C PRO A 367 12.71 -10.85 -24.63
N VAL A 368 13.03 -9.67 -25.15
CA VAL A 368 13.87 -8.68 -24.50
C VAL A 368 13.09 -7.98 -23.38
N GLU A 369 13.71 -7.86 -22.22
CA GLU A 369 13.11 -7.33 -20.99
C GLU A 369 13.62 -5.92 -20.69
N ASP A 370 12.76 -5.04 -20.18
CA ASP A 370 13.18 -3.78 -19.59
C ASP A 370 13.91 -4.02 -18.27
N PHE A 371 15.12 -3.46 -18.12
CA PHE A 371 15.94 -3.67 -16.93
C PHE A 371 16.24 -2.38 -16.15
N TYR A 372 16.37 -1.25 -16.84
CA TYR A 372 16.64 0.05 -16.23
C TYR A 372 16.18 1.18 -17.16
N PRO A 373 15.63 2.30 -16.64
CA PRO A 373 14.93 2.37 -15.38
C PRO A 373 13.77 1.38 -15.31
#